data_AF-A0A2G6DS99-F1
#
_entry.id   AF-A0A2G6DS99-F1
#
_cell.length_a   1.000
_cell.length_b   1.000
_cell.length_c   1.000
_cell.angle_alpha   90.00
_cell.angle_beta   90.00
_cell.angle_gamma   90.00
#
_symmetry.space_group_name_H-M   'P 1'
#
loop_
_entity.id
_entity.type
_entity.pdbx_description
1 polymer ?
#
loop_
_entity_poly.entity_id
_entity_poly.type
_entity_poly.pdbx_seq_one_letter_code
_entity_poly.pdbx_strand_id
1 'polypeptide(L)'
;MRKQNAFTLIELLIIMAIIGILAGIILSVLDIARDKAKDASFKSSAKSAYSAMKACCIGDAFIQEKVSGSGSDVGVCSDSGVFDGLYPGDDSIGTVVVNEQCVEGRFEVVVTPGLLNAGGCESVTYDETGEISLIGCE
;
A
#
# COMPACT_ATOMS: atom_id res chain seq x y z
N MET A 1 -41.72 -42.56 25.71
CA MET A 1 -42.03 -41.12 25.70
C MET A 1 -40.80 -40.35 25.24
N ARG A 2 -40.87 -39.62 24.12
CA ARG A 2 -39.78 -38.75 23.67
C ARG A 2 -39.96 -37.37 24.32
N LYS A 3 -39.08 -37.00 25.25
CA LYS A 3 -38.96 -35.60 25.72
C LYS A 3 -38.52 -34.76 24.52
N GLN A 4 -39.39 -33.88 24.04
CA GLN A 4 -38.97 -32.82 23.14
C GLN A 4 -38.47 -31.67 24.01
N ASN A 5 -37.16 -31.43 23.97
CA ASN A 5 -36.55 -30.28 24.62
C ASN A 5 -36.87 -29.06 23.75
N ALA A 6 -37.83 -28.24 24.17
CA ALA A 6 -38.12 -26.97 23.54
C ALA A 6 -37.16 -25.91 24.10
N PHE A 7 -36.49 -25.17 23.22
CA PHE A 7 -35.72 -23.98 23.58
C PHE A 7 -36.66 -22.88 24.04
N THR A 8 -36.28 -22.16 25.10
CA THR A 8 -37.05 -21.01 25.55
C THR A 8 -36.76 -19.80 24.66
N LEU A 9 -37.77 -18.95 24.44
CA LEU A 9 -37.58 -17.71 23.68
C LEU A 9 -36.53 -16.80 24.33
N ILE A 10 -36.42 -16.83 25.67
CA ILE A 10 -35.44 -16.04 26.39
C ILE A 10 -34.01 -16.51 26.12
N GLU A 11 -33.77 -17.82 25.99
CA GLU A 11 -32.46 -18.38 25.62
C GLU A 11 -32.03 -17.94 24.23
N LEU A 12 -32.94 -17.93 23.24
CA LEU A 12 -32.60 -17.43 21.91
C LEU A 12 -32.35 -15.92 21.90
N LEU A 13 -33.06 -15.16 22.73
CA LEU A 13 -32.93 -13.71 22.82
C LEU A 13 -31.57 -13.30 23.43
N ILE A 14 -31.16 -13.93 24.53
CA ILE A 14 -29.84 -13.65 25.15
C ILE A 14 -28.69 -14.00 24.19
N ILE A 15 -28.81 -15.09 23.42
CA ILE A 15 -27.75 -15.50 22.49
C ILE A 15 -27.50 -14.44 21.42
N MET A 16 -28.57 -13.92 20.80
CA MET A 16 -28.43 -12.86 19.80
C MET A 16 -27.88 -11.57 20.41
N ALA A 17 -28.22 -11.27 21.67
CA ALA A 17 -27.64 -10.13 22.39
C ALA A 17 -26.13 -10.30 22.59
N ILE A 18 -25.65 -11.48 22.99
CA ILE A 18 -24.22 -11.74 23.19
C ILE A 18 -23.48 -11.75 21.85
N ILE A 19 -24.02 -12.39 20.81
CA ILE A 19 -23.42 -12.38 19.46
C ILE A 19 -23.29 -10.95 18.94
N GLY A 20 -24.30 -10.09 19.18
CA GLY A 20 -24.25 -8.68 18.79
C GLY A 20 -23.10 -7.90 19.43
N ILE A 21 -22.85 -8.12 20.73
CA ILE A 21 -21.74 -7.47 21.45
C ILE A 21 -20.39 -7.96 20.91
N LEU A 22 -20.24 -9.28 20.71
CA LEU A 22 -18.99 -9.86 20.19
C LEU A 22 -18.72 -9.40 18.75
N ALA A 23 -19.75 -9.36 17.90
CA ALA A 23 -19.63 -8.90 16.51
C ALA A 23 -19.21 -7.44 16.42
N GLY A 24 -19.71 -6.58 17.32
CA GLY A 24 -19.34 -5.16 17.36
C GLY A 24 -17.85 -4.94 17.61
N ILE A 25 -17.23 -5.70 18.50
CA ILE A 25 -15.78 -5.60 18.80
C ILE A 25 -14.95 -6.13 17.62
N ILE A 26 -15.39 -7.20 16.96
CA ILE A 26 -14.64 -7.80 15.85
C ILE A 26 -14.57 -6.84 14.65
N LEU A 27 -15.65 -6.10 14.37
CA LEU A 27 -15.72 -5.23 13.21
C LEU A 27 -14.68 -4.10 13.25
N SER A 28 -14.48 -3.48 14.42
CA SER A 28 -13.47 -2.41 14.58
C SER A 28 -12.03 -2.93 14.43
N VAL A 29 -11.76 -4.15 14.90
CA VAL A 29 -10.45 -4.79 14.73
C VAL A 29 -10.20 -5.17 13.26
N LEU A 30 -11.25 -5.60 12.56
CA LEU A 30 -11.15 -5.98 11.15
C LEU A 30 -10.80 -4.78 10.25
N ASP A 31 -11.38 -3.60 10.51
CA ASP A 31 -11.07 -2.40 9.72
C ASP A 31 -9.60 -2.01 9.87
N ILE A 32 -9.06 -1.99 11.10
CA ILE A 32 -7.63 -1.74 11.36
C ILE A 32 -6.76 -2.79 10.66
N ALA A 33 -7.14 -4.06 10.72
CA ALA A 33 -6.40 -5.13 10.05
C ALA A 33 -6.39 -4.99 8.52
N ARG A 34 -7.49 -4.52 7.93
CA ARG A 34 -7.58 -4.25 6.49
C ARG A 34 -6.70 -3.08 6.09
N ASP A 35 -6.66 -2.01 6.87
CA ASP A 35 -5.81 -0.86 6.56
C ASP A 35 -4.32 -1.22 6.69
N LYS A 36 -3.92 -1.98 7.71
CA LYS A 36 -2.57 -2.54 7.80
C LYS A 36 -2.20 -3.44 6.62
N ALA A 37 -3.16 -4.22 6.10
CA ALA A 37 -2.94 -5.06 4.93
C ALA A 37 -2.72 -4.23 3.65
N LYS A 38 -3.47 -3.13 3.48
CA LYS A 38 -3.27 -2.18 2.39
C LYS A 38 -1.90 -1.50 2.49
N ASP A 39 -1.50 -1.07 3.68
CA ASP A 39 -0.20 -0.44 3.93
C ASP A 39 0.96 -1.40 3.62
N ALA A 40 0.82 -2.69 3.97
CA ALA A 40 1.81 -3.71 3.61
C ALA A 40 1.89 -3.93 2.09
N SER A 41 0.75 -3.94 1.41
CA SER A 41 0.65 -4.05 -0.05
C SER A 41 1.30 -2.84 -0.75
N PHE A 42 1.04 -1.62 -0.24
CA PHE A 42 1.70 -0.40 -0.70
C PHE A 42 3.22 -0.49 -0.53
N LYS A 43 3.73 -0.82 0.67
CA LYS A 43 5.16 -0.93 0.94
C LYS A 43 5.85 -1.94 0.01
N SER A 44 5.21 -3.08 -0.25
CA SER A 44 5.72 -4.07 -1.21
C SER A 44 5.80 -3.52 -2.64
N SER A 45 4.77 -2.78 -3.07
CA SER A 45 4.69 -2.18 -4.41
C SER A 45 5.73 -1.06 -4.57
N ALA A 46 5.84 -0.19 -3.57
CA ALA A 46 6.80 0.89 -3.52
C ALA A 46 8.25 0.38 -3.48
N LYS A 47 8.53 -0.70 -2.74
CA LYS A 47 9.85 -1.35 -2.72
C LYS A 47 10.22 -1.97 -4.07
N SER A 48 9.23 -2.49 -4.80
CA SER A 48 9.45 -3.01 -6.15
C SER A 48 9.79 -1.88 -7.12
N ALA A 49 9.07 -0.75 -7.04
CA ALA A 49 9.38 0.46 -7.79
C ALA A 49 10.77 1.03 -7.42
N TYR A 50 11.12 1.03 -6.14
CA TYR A 50 12.44 1.46 -5.65
C TYR A 50 13.59 0.69 -6.29
N SER A 51 13.47 -0.64 -6.41
CA SER A 51 14.49 -1.44 -7.07
C SER A 51 14.70 -1.04 -8.54
N ALA A 52 13.62 -0.66 -9.24
CA ALA A 52 13.69 -0.18 -10.61
C ALA A 52 14.31 1.22 -10.69
N MET A 53 13.92 2.14 -9.79
CA MET A 53 14.49 3.49 -9.70
C MET A 53 16.01 3.45 -9.42
N LYS A 54 16.44 2.57 -8.51
CA LYS A 54 17.86 2.37 -8.22
C LYS A 54 18.63 1.82 -9.42
N ALA A 55 18.05 0.85 -10.13
CA ALA A 55 18.64 0.33 -11.37
C ALA A 55 18.74 1.43 -12.46
N CYS A 56 17.73 2.29 -12.55
CA CYS A 56 17.72 3.47 -13.41
C CYS A 56 18.92 4.38 -13.14
N CYS A 57 19.13 4.68 -11.86
CA CYS A 57 20.17 5.56 -11.40
C CYS A 57 21.57 5.03 -11.69
N ILE A 58 21.77 3.72 -11.53
CA ILE A 58 23.04 3.04 -11.86
C ILE A 58 23.31 3.06 -13.38
N GLY A 59 22.26 3.10 -14.20
CA GLY A 59 22.36 3.21 -15.65
C GLY A 59 22.59 4.63 -16.17
N ASP A 60 22.89 5.60 -15.29
CA ASP A 60 23.07 7.02 -15.60
C ASP A 60 21.85 7.65 -16.31
N ALA A 61 20.64 7.12 -16.05
CA ALA A 61 19.38 7.62 -16.61
C ALA A 61 18.60 8.46 -15.58
N PHE A 62 17.66 9.29 -16.07
CA PHE A 62 16.77 10.07 -15.21
C PHE A 62 15.57 9.23 -14.74
N ILE A 63 15.22 9.39 -13.46
CA ILE A 63 14.01 8.80 -12.88
C ILE A 63 12.81 9.65 -13.30
N GLN A 64 11.80 9.00 -13.87
CA GLN A 64 10.56 9.65 -14.27
C GLN A 64 9.61 9.82 -13.10
N GLU A 65 8.93 10.97 -13.06
CA GLU A 65 7.83 11.19 -12.12
C GLU A 65 6.56 10.48 -12.59
N LYS A 66 5.74 10.07 -11.63
CA LYS A 66 4.39 9.54 -11.86
C LYS A 66 3.38 10.50 -11.26
N VAL A 67 2.41 10.92 -12.06
CA VAL A 67 1.26 11.71 -11.60
C VAL A 67 0.08 10.78 -11.40
N SER A 68 -0.70 10.95 -10.32
CA SER A 68 -1.87 10.10 -10.07
C SER A 68 -2.85 10.14 -11.24
N GLY A 69 -3.27 8.97 -11.72
CA GLY A 69 -4.20 8.85 -12.85
C GLY A 69 -3.52 8.87 -14.22
N SER A 70 -2.19 8.78 -14.28
CA SER A 70 -1.43 8.61 -15.53
C SER A 70 -1.59 7.20 -16.15
N GLY A 71 -2.32 6.29 -15.52
CA GLY A 71 -2.42 4.90 -15.96
C GLY A 71 -1.16 4.08 -15.62
N SER A 72 -1.09 2.85 -16.12
CA SER A 72 -0.01 1.89 -15.79
C SER A 72 1.21 1.99 -16.71
N ASP A 73 1.25 2.93 -17.66
CA ASP A 73 2.25 2.96 -18.74
C ASP A 73 3.31 4.06 -18.56
N VAL A 74 3.61 4.45 -17.31
CA VAL A 74 4.71 5.37 -17.01
C VAL A 74 5.97 4.55 -16.77
N GLY A 75 6.94 4.67 -17.67
CA GLY A 75 8.27 4.09 -17.51
C GLY A 75 8.98 4.69 -16.30
N VAL A 76 9.77 3.89 -15.60
CA VAL A 76 10.55 4.34 -14.43
C VAL A 76 11.73 5.20 -14.88
N CYS A 77 12.26 4.95 -16.09
CA CYS A 77 13.41 5.65 -16.66
C CYS A 77 13.05 6.44 -17.92
N SER A 78 13.77 7.53 -18.17
CA SER A 78 13.57 8.34 -19.38
C SER A 78 14.18 7.78 -20.67
N ASP A 79 15.05 6.78 -20.59
CA ASP A 79 15.79 6.26 -21.74
C ASP A 79 15.43 4.80 -22.08
N SER A 80 15.04 4.59 -23.33
CA SER A 80 14.57 3.31 -23.91
C SER A 80 15.66 2.22 -24.05
N GLY A 81 16.83 2.39 -23.41
CA GLY A 81 17.97 1.46 -23.49
C GLY A 81 18.35 0.81 -22.16
N VAL A 82 17.82 1.30 -21.05
CA VAL A 82 17.90 0.65 -19.73
C VAL A 82 16.66 -0.24 -19.59
N PHE A 83 16.68 -1.23 -18.70
CA PHE A 83 15.50 -2.02 -18.33
C PHE A 83 14.34 -1.09 -17.93
N ASP A 84 13.52 -0.68 -18.90
CA ASP A 84 12.38 0.19 -18.65
C ASP A 84 11.27 -0.65 -18.03
N GLY A 85 11.36 -0.77 -16.71
CA GLY A 85 10.24 -1.25 -15.91
C GLY A 85 9.15 -0.18 -15.90
N LEU A 86 7.90 -0.60 -15.95
CA LEU A 86 6.77 0.29 -15.69
C LEU A 86 6.57 0.43 -14.18
N TYR A 87 6.20 1.63 -13.75
CA TYR A 87 5.65 1.80 -12.42
C TYR A 87 4.41 0.93 -12.23
N PRO A 88 4.18 0.37 -11.02
CA PRO A 88 2.89 -0.24 -10.69
C PRO A 88 1.74 0.73 -10.98
N GLY A 89 0.58 0.18 -11.39
CA GLY A 89 -0.60 0.98 -11.73
C GLY A 89 -1.13 1.82 -10.56
N ASP A 90 -2.05 2.74 -10.88
CA ASP A 90 -2.64 3.71 -9.94
C ASP A 90 -3.34 3.10 -8.71
N ASP A 91 -3.73 1.84 -8.78
CA ASP A 91 -4.28 1.10 -7.64
C ASP A 91 -3.20 0.75 -6.60
N SER A 92 -1.97 0.53 -7.06
CA SER A 92 -0.85 0.06 -6.25
C SER A 92 -0.02 1.19 -5.67
N ILE A 93 0.34 2.17 -6.50
CA ILE A 93 1.03 3.42 -6.13
C ILE A 93 0.37 4.61 -6.84
N GLY A 94 0.33 5.77 -6.19
CA GLY A 94 -0.33 6.97 -6.68
C GLY A 94 0.63 7.86 -7.46
N THR A 95 1.34 8.74 -6.76
CA THR A 95 2.36 9.62 -7.32
C THR A 95 3.76 9.12 -6.99
N VAL A 96 4.70 9.48 -7.86
CA VAL A 96 6.14 9.38 -7.63
C VAL A 96 6.71 10.75 -7.95
N VAL A 97 7.24 11.44 -6.95
CA VAL A 97 7.82 12.78 -7.06
C VAL A 97 9.32 12.67 -6.83
N VAL A 98 10.13 13.21 -7.73
CA VAL A 98 11.59 13.13 -7.63
C VAL A 98 12.11 14.45 -7.06
N ASN A 99 12.57 14.41 -5.81
CA ASN A 99 13.16 15.58 -5.14
C ASN A 99 14.61 15.80 -5.59
N GLU A 100 15.39 14.72 -5.68
CA GLU A 100 16.76 14.73 -6.19
C GLU A 100 16.89 13.68 -7.30
N GLN A 101 17.28 14.11 -8.50
CA GLN A 101 17.59 13.23 -9.63
C GLN A 101 18.96 12.58 -9.45
N CYS A 102 19.21 11.56 -10.25
CA CYS A 102 20.46 10.79 -10.26
C CYS A 102 21.68 11.66 -10.61
N VAL A 103 22.32 12.20 -9.57
CA VAL A 103 23.56 12.97 -9.66
C VAL A 103 24.55 12.34 -8.70
N GLU A 104 25.69 11.90 -9.22
CA GLU A 104 26.73 11.18 -8.44
C GLU A 104 26.21 9.92 -7.72
N GLY A 105 25.17 9.28 -8.27
CA GLY A 105 24.56 8.06 -7.72
C GLY A 105 23.63 8.29 -6.53
N ARG A 106 23.31 9.55 -6.22
CA ARG A 106 22.33 9.94 -5.19
C ARG A 106 21.00 10.28 -5.84
N PHE A 107 19.91 9.93 -5.17
CA PHE A 107 18.56 10.30 -5.60
C PHE A 107 17.63 10.34 -4.40
N GLU A 108 16.55 11.11 -4.49
CA GLU A 108 15.52 11.16 -3.46
C GLU A 108 14.15 11.16 -4.13
N VAL A 109 13.30 10.21 -3.76
CA VAL A 109 11.97 10.03 -4.36
C VAL A 109 10.92 9.84 -3.29
N VAL A 110 9.79 10.52 -3.44
CA VAL A 110 8.61 10.36 -2.60
C VAL A 110 7.56 9.60 -3.38
N VAL A 111 7.10 8.47 -2.83
CA VAL A 111 6.06 7.63 -3.41
C VAL A 111 4.82 7.72 -2.52
N THR A 112 3.65 7.92 -3.12
CA THR A 112 2.36 7.92 -2.40
C THR A 112 1.55 6.67 -2.75
N PRO A 113 0.64 6.21 -1.86
CA PRO A 113 -0.16 5.02 -2.12
C PRO A 113 -1.17 5.22 -3.23
N GLY A 114 -1.47 4.11 -3.90
CA GLY A 114 -2.51 4.04 -4.91
C GLY A 114 -3.90 3.94 -4.31
N LEU A 115 -4.92 3.99 -5.17
CA LEU A 115 -6.33 4.03 -4.77
C LEU A 115 -6.78 2.84 -3.92
N LEU A 116 -6.23 1.64 -4.16
CA LEU A 116 -6.63 0.43 -3.44
C LEU A 116 -5.74 0.11 -2.24
N ASN A 117 -4.55 0.72 -2.18
CA ASN A 117 -3.58 0.52 -1.11
C ASN A 117 -3.47 1.71 -0.14
N ALA A 118 -4.42 2.64 -0.17
CA ALA A 118 -4.56 3.69 0.84
C ALA A 118 -5.21 3.11 2.12
N GLY A 119 -4.37 2.60 3.03
CA GLY A 119 -4.74 2.31 4.41
C GLY A 119 -4.57 3.57 5.27
N GLY A 120 -3.53 3.59 6.10
CA GLY A 120 -3.09 4.78 6.84
C GLY A 120 -1.90 5.50 6.18
N CYS A 121 -1.14 4.79 5.33
CA CYS A 121 0.03 5.35 4.66
C CYS A 121 -0.30 6.62 3.87
N GLU A 122 0.54 7.65 3.99
CA GLU A 122 0.47 8.88 3.21
C GLU A 122 1.59 8.93 2.17
N SER A 123 2.82 8.59 2.57
CA SER A 123 3.94 8.50 1.66
C SER A 123 5.10 7.70 2.25
N VAL A 124 5.96 7.23 1.34
CA VAL A 124 7.29 6.71 1.66
C VAL A 124 8.33 7.47 0.85
N THR A 125 9.41 7.87 1.51
CA THR A 125 10.55 8.49 0.85
C THR A 125 11.71 7.50 0.79
N TYR A 126 12.30 7.38 -0.39
CA TYR A 126 13.46 6.55 -0.66
C TYR A 126 14.66 7.38 -1.11
N ASP A 127 15.86 6.92 -0.73
CA ASP A 127 17.15 7.39 -1.19
C ASP A 127 18.04 6.25 -1.73
N GLU A 128 19.30 6.53 -2.10
CA GLU A 128 20.24 5.51 -2.56
C GLU A 128 20.51 4.37 -1.55
N THR A 129 20.27 4.62 -0.26
CA THR A 129 20.51 3.69 0.85
C THR A 129 19.29 2.84 1.18
N GLY A 130 18.08 3.33 0.91
CA GLY A 130 16.83 2.62 1.11
C GLY A 130 15.68 3.54 1.51
N GLU A 131 14.81 3.04 2.37
CA GLU A 131 13.70 3.81 2.94
C GLU A 131 14.22 4.77 4.02
N ILE A 132 13.96 6.06 3.87
CA ILE A 132 14.42 7.09 4.82
C ILE A 132 13.29 7.70 5.66
N SER A 133 12.06 7.65 5.16
CA SER A 133 10.90 8.18 5.87
C SER A 133 9.63 7.44 5.47
N LEU A 134 8.77 7.20 6.47
CA LEU A 134 7.41 6.70 6.30
C LEU A 134 6.47 7.65 7.03
N ILE A 135 5.46 8.14 6.32
CA ILE A 135 4.44 9.03 6.87
C ILE A 135 3.10 8.30 6.85
N GLY A 136 2.41 8.26 7.98
CA GLY A 136 1.05 7.69 8.12
C GLY A 136 0.96 6.15 8.17
N CYS A 137 2.05 5.42 7.93
CA CYS A 137 2.02 3.95 7.85
C CYS A 137 2.10 3.25 9.23
N GLU A 138 0.97 3.05 9.93
CA GLU A 138 0.92 2.41 11.28
C GLU A 138 0.33 0.97 11.33
#